data_AF-A0A956TM02-F1
#
_entry.id   AF-A0A956TM02-F1
#
_cell.length_a   1.000
_cell.length_b   1.000
_cell.length_c   1.000
_cell.angle_alpha   90.00
_cell.angle_beta   90.00
_cell.angle_gamma   90.00
#
_symmetry.space_group_name_H-M   'P 1'
#
loop_
_entity.id
_entity.type
_entity.pdbx_description
1 polymer ?
#
loop_
_entity_poly.entity_id
_entity_poly.type
_entity_poly.pdbx_seq_one_letter_code
_entity_poly.pdbx_strand_id
1 'polypeptide(L)'
;GARFDDRVTGKLDEFAPHARVVHLDGDPGEVSKLRKADCPVPGEIKTSLNFLHVRPGDSEPWIAVTMKRKADLAFTYDAPGEFVYAPAFLKKLSDARTPDTVITCDVGQHQMW
;
A
#
# COMPACT_ATOMS: atom_id res chain seq x y z
N GLY A 1 -1.08 2.67 11.68
CA GLY A 1 -2.18 3.19 10.87
C GLY A 1 -2.75 2.12 9.98
N ALA A 2 -1.98 1.09 9.60
CA ALA A 2 -2.54 -0.09 8.94
C ALA A 2 -3.22 -0.99 9.98
N ARG A 3 -4.40 -1.52 9.64
CA ARG A 3 -5.24 -2.33 10.54
C ARG A 3 -5.26 -3.83 10.23
N PHE A 4 -4.45 -4.28 9.27
CA PHE A 4 -4.40 -5.69 8.82
C PHE A 4 -5.77 -6.24 8.40
N ASP A 5 -6.56 -5.41 7.70
CA ASP A 5 -7.85 -5.80 7.12
C ASP A 5 -7.75 -7.02 6.20
N ASP A 6 -8.81 -7.82 6.11
CA ASP A 6 -8.85 -9.06 5.33
C ASP A 6 -8.70 -8.81 3.82
N ARG A 7 -9.11 -7.64 3.31
CA ARG A 7 -8.90 -7.26 1.91
C ARG A 7 -7.44 -7.02 1.56
N VAL A 8 -6.60 -6.75 2.56
CA VAL A 8 -5.15 -6.58 2.40
C VAL A 8 -4.42 -7.88 2.70
N THR A 9 -4.83 -8.58 3.76
CA THR A 9 -4.09 -9.74 4.26
C THR A 9 -4.51 -11.05 3.60
N GLY A 10 -5.73 -11.14 3.06
CA GLY A 10 -6.32 -12.40 2.65
C GLY A 10 -6.41 -13.36 3.83
N LYS A 11 -5.69 -14.48 3.74
CA LYS A 11 -5.52 -15.39 4.89
C LYS A 11 -4.40 -14.90 5.78
N LEU A 12 -4.74 -14.47 6.98
CA LEU A 12 -3.81 -13.83 7.91
C LEU A 12 -2.58 -14.68 8.25
N ASP A 13 -2.74 -16.00 8.37
CA ASP A 13 -1.62 -16.92 8.68
C ASP A 13 -0.65 -17.10 7.50
N GLU A 14 -1.11 -16.84 6.27
CA GLU A 14 -0.29 -16.85 5.04
C GLU A 14 0.27 -15.45 4.71
N PHE A 15 -0.17 -14.41 5.42
CA PHE A 15 0.27 -13.03 5.18
C PHE A 15 1.61 -12.74 5.84
N ALA A 16 2.63 -12.49 5.00
CA ALA A 16 3.99 -12.14 5.44
C ALA A 16 4.52 -13.09 6.54
N PRO A 17 4.53 -14.41 6.32
CA PRO A 17 4.72 -15.42 7.38
C PRO A 17 6.10 -15.36 8.03
N HIS A 18 7.09 -14.77 7.35
CA HIS A 18 8.48 -14.65 7.80
C HIS A 18 8.87 -13.22 8.20
N ALA A 19 7.92 -12.28 8.19
CA ALA A 19 8.21 -10.89 8.52
C ALA A 19 8.24 -10.65 10.04
N ARG A 20 9.17 -9.80 10.47
CA ARG A 20 9.05 -9.10 11.76
C ARG A 20 8.12 -7.91 11.60
N VAL A 21 7.20 -7.74 12.53
CA VAL A 21 6.14 -6.74 12.48
C VAL A 21 6.44 -5.58 13.42
N VAL A 22 6.67 -4.41 12.85
CA VAL A 22 6.69 -3.13 13.58
C VAL A 22 5.36 -2.42 13.31
N HIS A 23 4.54 -2.22 14.34
CA HIS A 23 3.18 -1.69 14.18
C HIS A 23 3.03 -0.36 14.92
N LEU A 24 3.07 0.74 14.16
CA LEU A 24 2.78 2.09 14.64
C LEU A 24 1.30 2.36 14.45
N ASP A 25 0.52 2.62 15.51
CA ASP A 25 -0.91 2.98 15.38
C ASP A 25 -1.37 3.97 16.44
N GLY A 26 -2.22 4.92 16.03
CA GLY A 26 -2.77 5.94 16.94
C GLY A 26 -3.88 5.40 17.83
N ASP A 27 -4.53 4.30 17.42
CA ASP A 27 -5.48 3.56 18.24
C ASP A 27 -4.77 2.36 18.90
N PRO A 28 -4.54 2.38 20.23
CA PRO A 28 -3.92 1.26 20.93
C PRO A 28 -4.68 -0.06 20.77
N GLY A 29 -6.00 -0.01 20.54
CA GLY A 29 -6.83 -1.20 20.35
C GLY A 29 -6.59 -1.93 19.02
N GLU A 30 -5.99 -1.27 18.03
CA GLU A 30 -5.63 -1.89 16.75
C GLU A 30 -4.27 -2.61 16.80
N VAL A 31 -3.39 -2.22 17.73
CA VAL A 31 -2.05 -2.80 17.85
C VAL A 31 -2.13 -4.24 18.35
N SER A 32 -1.53 -5.17 17.58
CA SER A 32 -1.58 -6.61 17.88
C SER A 32 -2.99 -7.23 17.91
N LYS A 33 -4.02 -6.54 17.42
CA LYS A 33 -5.41 -7.04 17.39
C LYS A 33 -5.56 -8.27 16.49
N LEU A 34 -5.09 -8.17 15.25
CA LEU A 34 -5.17 -9.23 14.26
C LEU A 34 -3.83 -9.95 14.11
N ARG A 35 -2.74 -9.19 13.92
CA ARG A 35 -1.38 -9.73 13.81
C ARG A 35 -0.53 -9.24 14.95
N LYS A 36 0.06 -10.15 15.73
CA LYS A 36 1.00 -9.82 16.81
C LYS A 36 2.15 -8.97 16.26
N ALA A 37 2.37 -7.81 16.87
CA ALA A 37 3.53 -6.98 16.59
C ALA A 37 4.74 -7.47 17.41
N ASP A 38 5.89 -7.58 16.77
CA ASP A 38 7.17 -7.80 17.45
C ASP A 38 7.66 -6.51 18.13
N CYS A 39 7.33 -5.36 17.53
CA CYS A 39 7.60 -4.03 18.08
C CYS A 39 6.35 -3.15 17.95
N PRO A 40 5.51 -3.09 18.99
CA PRO A 40 4.35 -2.20 19.04
C PRO A 40 4.76 -0.77 19.38
N VAL A 41 4.24 0.22 18.65
CA VAL A 41 4.49 1.65 18.90
C VAL A 41 3.14 2.39 18.88
N PRO A 42 2.39 2.38 19.99
CA PRO A 42 1.12 3.09 20.07
C PRO A 42 1.34 4.61 20.11
N GLY A 43 0.47 5.37 19.45
CA GLY A 43 0.49 6.83 19.42
C GLY A 43 0.47 7.42 18.02
N GLU A 44 0.53 8.75 17.95
CA GLU A 44 0.48 9.47 16.69
C GLU A 44 1.68 9.12 15.79
N ILE A 45 1.40 8.70 14.55
CA ILE A 45 2.42 8.27 13.59
C ILE A 45 3.40 9.41 13.27
N LYS A 46 2.90 10.64 13.08
CA LYS A 46 3.73 11.81 12.77
C LYS A 46 4.80 12.03 13.86
N THR A 47 4.37 11.98 15.11
CA THR A 47 5.26 12.12 16.27
C THR A 47 6.23 10.95 16.34
N SER A 48 5.75 9.72 16.17
CA SER A 48 6.58 8.50 16.20
C SER A 48 7.69 8.51 15.14
N LEU A 49 7.39 8.96 13.92
CA LEU A 49 8.36 9.04 12.83
C LEU A 49 9.49 10.03 13.10
N ASN A 50 9.24 11.12 13.86
CA ASN A 50 10.29 12.09 14.21
C ASN A 50 11.37 11.50 15.13
N PHE A 51 11.03 10.46 15.89
CA PHE A 51 11.98 9.75 16.77
C PHE A 51 12.61 8.53 16.12
N LEU A 52 12.19 8.19 14.89
CA LEU A 52 12.71 7.02 14.18
C LEU A 52 14.05 7.35 13.53
N HIS A 53 15.13 6.87 14.16
CA HIS A 53 16.47 6.95 13.60
C HIS A 53 16.82 5.66 12.85
N VAL A 54 16.67 5.68 11.53
CA VAL A 54 17.00 4.53 10.69
C VAL A 54 18.48 4.58 10.32
N ARG A 55 19.20 3.50 10.59
CA ARG A 55 20.50 3.24 9.95
C ARG A 55 20.24 2.45 8.68
N PRO A 56 20.62 2.97 7.50
CA PRO A 56 20.46 2.22 6.25
C PRO A 56 21.20 0.89 6.35
N GLY A 57 20.48 -0.21 6.12
CA GLY A 57 21.08 -1.52 5.87
C GLY A 57 21.42 -1.68 4.39
N ASP A 58 21.99 -2.83 4.04
CA ASP A 58 22.14 -3.23 2.63
C ASP A 58 20.79 -3.66 2.06
N SER A 59 20.03 -2.69 1.58
CA SER A 59 18.71 -2.89 0.96
C SER A 59 18.77 -2.94 -0.57
N GLU A 60 19.94 -2.70 -1.17
CA GLU A 60 20.09 -2.60 -2.63
C GLU A 60 19.66 -3.88 -3.36
N PRO A 61 20.03 -5.10 -2.90
CA PRO A 61 19.56 -6.33 -3.52
C PRO A 61 18.03 -6.44 -3.50
N TRP A 62 17.38 -6.02 -2.41
CA TRP A 62 15.93 -6.06 -2.29
C TRP A 62 15.24 -5.00 -3.16
N ILE A 63 15.82 -3.80 -3.24
CA ILE A 63 15.34 -2.75 -4.14
C ILE A 63 15.40 -3.23 -5.59
N ALA A 64 16.49 -3.89 -6.01
CA ALA A 64 16.60 -4.44 -7.35
C ALA A 64 15.50 -5.49 -7.65
N VAL A 65 15.19 -6.38 -6.71
CA VAL A 65 14.10 -7.37 -6.86
C VAL A 65 12.75 -6.68 -7.02
N THR A 66 12.44 -5.69 -6.18
CA THR A 66 11.14 -5.01 -6.22
C THR A 66 10.99 -4.13 -7.47
N MET A 67 12.04 -3.47 -7.92
CA MET A 67 12.04 -2.71 -9.16
C MET A 67 11.88 -3.60 -10.39
N LYS A 68 12.54 -4.77 -10.42
CA LYS A 68 12.33 -5.75 -11.48
C LYS A 68 10.88 -6.22 -11.54
N ARG A 69 10.30 -6.59 -10.39
CA ARG A 69 8.88 -7.00 -10.32
C ARG A 69 7.92 -5.90 -10.74
N LYS A 70 8.21 -4.65 -10.37
CA LYS A 70 7.43 -3.48 -10.79
C LYS A 70 7.41 -3.33 -12.31
N ALA A 71 8.54 -3.60 -12.98
CA ALA A 71 8.62 -3.58 -14.43
C ALA A 71 7.91 -4.78 -15.07
N ASP A 72 8.20 -6.00 -14.58
CA ASP A 72 7.66 -7.26 -15.12
C ASP A 72 6.13 -7.37 -14.95
N LEU A 73 5.56 -6.77 -13.90
CA LEU A 73 4.14 -6.83 -13.54
C LEU A 73 3.45 -5.47 -13.65
N ALA A 74 3.98 -4.57 -14.49
CA ALA A 74 3.37 -3.27 -14.70
C ALA A 74 1.94 -3.40 -15.25
N PHE A 75 1.03 -2.53 -14.80
CA PHE A 75 -0.32 -2.46 -15.36
C PHE A 75 -0.27 -2.08 -16.84
N THR A 76 -0.97 -2.86 -17.66
CA THR A 76 -1.23 -2.55 -19.07
C THR A 76 -2.59 -1.89 -19.20
N TYR A 77 -2.67 -0.79 -19.94
CA TYR A 77 -3.90 -0.03 -20.17
C TYR A 77 -4.42 -0.17 -21.60
N ASP A 78 -3.96 -1.18 -22.33
CA ASP A 78 -4.41 -1.43 -23.70
C ASP A 78 -5.89 -1.83 -23.69
N ALA A 79 -6.69 -1.12 -24.49
CA ALA A 79 -8.11 -1.37 -24.57
C ALA A 79 -8.36 -2.74 -25.25
N PRO A 80 -9.21 -3.61 -24.69
CA PRO A 80 -9.52 -4.91 -25.29
C PRO A 80 -10.44 -4.80 -26.52
N GLY A 81 -10.80 -3.58 -26.96
CA GLY A 81 -11.68 -3.32 -28.10
C GLY A 81 -11.76 -1.83 -28.43
N GLU A 82 -12.73 -1.45 -29.28
CA GLU A 82 -12.85 -0.09 -29.82
C GLU A 82 -13.59 0.89 -28.90
N PHE A 83 -14.29 0.37 -27.88
CA PHE A 83 -15.03 1.19 -26.92
C PHE A 83 -14.13 1.77 -25.83
N VAL A 84 -14.66 2.74 -25.07
CA VAL A 84 -13.95 3.35 -23.95
C VAL A 84 -13.60 2.27 -22.92
N TYR A 85 -12.29 2.03 -22.76
CA TYR A 85 -11.76 1.20 -21.71
C TYR A 85 -11.49 2.05 -20.45
N ALA A 86 -12.28 1.83 -19.40
CA ALA A 86 -12.28 2.67 -18.21
C ALA A 86 -10.89 2.82 -17.55
N PRO A 87 -10.06 1.77 -17.37
CA PRO A 87 -8.71 1.91 -16.84
C PRO A 87 -7.82 2.84 -17.67
N ALA A 88 -7.88 2.75 -19.01
CA ALA A 88 -7.12 3.62 -19.89
C ALA A 88 -7.58 5.09 -19.78
N PHE A 89 -8.89 5.30 -19.64
CA PHE A 89 -9.45 6.62 -19.44
C PHE A 89 -9.03 7.23 -18.09
N LEU A 90 -9.14 6.46 -17.01
CA LEU A 90 -8.73 6.88 -15.66
C LEU A 90 -7.22 7.16 -15.60
N LYS A 91 -6.40 6.37 -16.29
CA LYS A 91 -4.96 6.62 -16.43
C LYS A 91 -4.69 7.98 -17.08
N LYS A 92 -5.39 8.32 -18.16
CA LYS A 92 -5.27 9.63 -18.83
C LYS A 92 -5.70 10.78 -17.91
N LEU A 93 -6.77 10.62 -17.15
CA LEU A 93 -7.18 11.61 -16.14
C LEU A 93 -6.12 11.78 -15.04
N SER A 94 -5.57 10.67 -14.55
CA SER A 94 -4.51 10.67 -13.55
C SER A 94 -3.25 11.36 -14.07
N ASP A 95 -2.87 11.15 -15.33
CA ASP A 95 -1.71 11.81 -15.94
C ASP A 95 -1.90 13.32 -16.13
N ALA A 96 -3.15 13.77 -16.29
CA ALA A 96 -3.51 15.18 -16.41
C ALA A 96 -3.74 15.88 -15.06
N ARG A 97 -3.60 15.18 -13.93
CA ARG A 97 -3.90 15.73 -12.60
C ARG A 97 -2.91 16.82 -12.20
N THR A 98 -3.42 17.79 -11.44
CA THR A 98 -2.61 18.80 -10.75
C THR A 98 -2.37 18.39 -9.28
N PRO A 99 -1.43 19.03 -8.56
CA PRO A 99 -1.23 18.80 -7.14
C PRO A 99 -2.49 19.02 -6.27
N ASP A 100 -3.40 19.89 -6.73
CA ASP A 100 -4.63 20.25 -6.03
C ASP A 100 -5.84 19.40 -6.47
N THR A 101 -5.64 18.41 -7.34
CA THR A 101 -6.73 17.56 -7.82
C THR A 101 -7.24 16.65 -6.69
N VAL A 102 -8.54 16.77 -6.39
CA VAL A 102 -9.25 15.90 -5.45
C VAL A 102 -10.02 14.84 -6.23
N ILE A 103 -9.85 13.56 -5.86
CA ILE A 103 -10.53 12.43 -6.48
C ILE A 103 -11.49 11.82 -5.45
N THR A 104 -12.74 11.62 -5.85
CA THR A 104 -13.76 10.89 -5.08
C THR A 104 -14.32 9.75 -5.92
N CYS A 105 -14.81 8.69 -5.27
CA CYS A 105 -15.41 7.55 -5.96
C CYS A 105 -16.48 6.90 -5.07
N ASP A 106 -17.53 6.40 -5.71
CA ASP A 106 -18.47 5.45 -5.07
C ASP A 106 -17.82 4.06 -4.95
N VAL A 107 -18.55 3.10 -4.39
CA VAL A 107 -18.09 1.70 -4.27
C VAL A 107 -18.40 0.92 -5.54
N GLY A 108 -17.40 0.25 -6.11
CA GLY A 108 -17.57 -0.57 -7.31
C GLY A 108 -16.25 -0.88 -8.02
N GLN A 109 -16.34 -1.45 -9.23
CA GLN A 109 -15.15 -1.74 -10.03
C GLN A 109 -14.34 -0.47 -10.34
N HIS A 110 -15.02 0.65 -10.57
CA HIS A 110 -14.41 1.96 -10.81
C HIS A 110 -13.65 2.52 -9.61
N GLN A 111 -13.90 2.00 -8.40
CA GLN A 111 -13.11 2.35 -7.20
C GLN A 111 -11.72 1.71 -7.25
N MET A 112 -11.61 0.54 -7.90
CA MET A 112 -10.40 -0.28 -7.92
C MET A 112 -9.49 0.02 -9.12
N TRP A 113 -10.06 0.55 -10.21
CA TRP A 113 -9.34 0.95 -11.42
C TRP A 113 -8.58 2.27 -11.23
#